data_AF-A0AAD1R7S1-F1
#
_entry.id   AF-A0AAD1R7S1-F1
#
_cell.length_a   1.000
_cell.length_b   1.000
_cell.length_c   1.000
_cell.angle_alpha   90.00
_cell.angle_beta   90.00
_cell.angle_gamma   90.00
#
_symmetry.space_group_name_H-M   'P 1'
#
loop_
_entity.id
_entity.type
_entity.pdbx_description
1 polymer ?
#
loop_
_entity_poly.entity_id
_entity_poly.type
_entity_poly.pdbx_seq_one_letter_code
_entity_poly.pdbx_strand_id
1 'polypeptide(L)'
;MAMAVRLGKGSGFGEINGVDSINQINGSEIEYEFEEITLERGNSGLGFSIAGGIDNPHVGDDPGIFITKIIPGGAAAEDGRLR
;
A
#
# COMPACT_ATOMS: atom_id res chain seq x y z
N MET A 1 -14.36 -0.49 6.54
CA MET A 1 -13.05 -1.11 6.79
C MET A 1 -12.07 -0.36 5.92
N ALA A 2 -11.39 0.65 6.47
CA ALA A 2 -10.39 1.39 5.73
C ALA A 2 -9.10 0.55 5.65
N MET A 3 -8.42 0.62 4.52
CA MET A 3 -7.07 0.07 4.33
C MET A 3 -6.23 1.18 3.73
N ALA A 4 -5.23 1.66 4.46
CA ALA A 4 -4.23 2.56 3.90
C ALA A 4 -3.39 1.75 2.90
N VAL A 5 -3.32 2.22 1.65
CA VAL A 5 -2.51 1.59 0.60
C VAL A 5 -1.27 2.43 0.39
N ARG A 6 -0.08 1.83 0.60
CA ARG A 6 1.20 2.50 0.38
C ARG A 6 1.54 2.53 -1.12
N LEU A 7 1.62 3.72 -1.70
CA LEU A 7 2.07 3.99 -3.08
C LEU A 7 3.30 4.96 -3.07
N GLY A 8 3.63 5.60 -4.21
CA GLY A 8 4.83 6.44 -4.48
C GLY A 8 4.52 7.60 -5.47
N LYS A 9 4.98 8.86 -5.31
CA LYS A 9 6.10 9.43 -4.50
C LYS A 9 5.82 10.77 -3.74
N GLY A 10 6.25 10.87 -2.47
CA GLY A 10 6.22 12.06 -1.58
C GLY A 10 7.16 12.04 -0.33
N SER A 11 7.14 13.11 0.45
CA SER A 11 8.01 13.35 1.62
C SER A 11 7.24 13.27 2.95
N GLY A 12 7.92 12.91 4.05
CA GLY A 12 7.28 12.28 5.21
C GLY A 12 6.42 13.17 6.12
N PHE A 13 5.51 12.53 6.87
CA PHE A 13 4.81 13.11 8.02
C PHE A 13 5.32 12.48 9.31
N GLY A 14 5.74 13.31 10.26
CA GLY A 14 6.09 12.85 11.59
C GLY A 14 4.89 12.88 12.54
N GLU A 15 4.53 11.72 13.08
CA GLU A 15 4.31 11.63 14.53
C GLU A 15 4.97 10.35 15.06
N ILE A 16 5.91 10.53 15.99
CA ILE A 16 6.94 9.55 16.34
C ILE A 16 6.45 8.43 17.26
N ASN A 17 6.24 7.22 16.74
CA ASN A 17 6.04 6.02 17.58
C ASN A 17 6.65 4.75 16.98
N GLY A 18 7.91 4.47 17.34
CA GLY A 18 8.46 3.10 17.39
C GLY A 18 8.74 2.36 16.07
N VAL A 19 10.05 2.16 15.80
CA VAL A 19 10.61 1.05 15.01
C VAL A 19 10.53 1.11 13.46
N ASP A 20 10.51 2.30 12.85
CA ASP A 20 10.82 2.43 11.41
C ASP A 20 12.34 2.48 11.15
N SER A 21 12.97 1.30 11.16
CA SER A 21 14.37 1.12 10.71
C SER A 21 14.46 0.91 9.20
N ILE A 22 13.91 1.83 8.40
CA ILE A 22 14.10 1.83 6.94
C ILE A 22 15.41 2.52 6.57
N ASN A 23 16.42 1.65 6.41
CA ASN A 23 17.81 1.88 6.00
C ASN A 23 18.18 3.26 5.41
N GLN A 24 19.10 3.91 6.11
CA GLN A 24 19.85 5.08 5.69
C GLN A 24 20.82 4.72 4.54
N ILE A 25 20.37 4.79 3.28
CA ILE A 25 21.22 4.53 2.10
C ILE A 25 21.12 5.66 1.06
N ASN A 26 22.21 6.42 0.94
CA ASN A 26 22.64 7.20 -0.22
C ASN A 26 21.61 8.05 -1.00
N GLY A 27 21.43 9.30 -0.58
CA GLY A 27 21.65 10.47 -1.46
C GLY A 27 20.70 10.75 -2.63
N SER A 28 19.70 9.92 -2.89
CA SER A 28 18.59 10.23 -3.81
C SER A 28 17.28 9.93 -3.12
N GLU A 29 16.51 10.96 -2.77
CA GLU A 29 15.19 10.80 -2.13
C GLU A 29 14.25 10.01 -3.05
N ILE A 30 14.06 8.73 -2.71
CA ILE A 30 12.88 7.99 -3.12
C ILE A 30 11.77 8.46 -2.19
N GLU A 31 11.13 9.54 -2.60
CA GLU A 31 9.84 9.98 -2.08
C GLU A 31 8.79 8.82 -2.17
N TYR A 32 7.84 8.69 -1.22
CA TYR A 32 6.64 7.81 -1.17
C TYR A 32 5.30 8.60 -1.03
N GLU A 33 4.33 8.41 -1.93
CA GLU A 33 3.05 9.17 -1.99
C GLU A 33 1.96 8.34 -1.35
N PHE A 34 1.24 8.97 -0.43
CA PHE A 34 0.21 8.32 0.35
C PHE A 34 -1.15 8.85 -0.09
N GLU A 35 -2.01 7.94 -0.56
CA GLU A 35 -3.39 8.24 -0.93
C GLU A 35 -4.35 7.51 0.01
N GLU A 36 -5.31 8.23 0.60
CA GLU A 36 -6.37 7.62 1.38
C GLU A 36 -7.54 7.21 0.47
N ILE A 37 -7.72 5.90 0.30
CA ILE A 37 -8.77 5.34 -0.54
C ILE A 37 -9.78 4.59 0.34
N THR A 38 -10.92 5.24 0.59
CA THR A 38 -12.10 4.57 1.15
C THR A 38 -12.87 3.87 0.04
N LEU A 39 -13.08 2.56 0.18
CA LEU A 39 -13.91 1.73 -0.69
C LEU A 39 -15.11 1.17 0.08
N GLU A 40 -16.27 1.14 -0.57
CA GLU A 40 -17.42 0.37 -0.09
C GLU A 40 -17.25 -1.12 -0.44
N ARG A 41 -17.74 -2.01 0.43
CA ARG A 41 -17.63 -3.45 0.23
C ARG A 41 -18.72 -3.93 -0.73
N GLY A 42 -18.32 -4.23 -1.97
CA GLY A 42 -19.16 -4.90 -2.94
C GLY A 42 -19.41 -6.39 -2.63
N ASN A 43 -20.24 -7.03 -3.45
CA ASN A 43 -20.69 -8.41 -3.24
C ASN A 43 -19.54 -9.46 -3.26
N SER A 44 -18.40 -9.11 -3.87
CA SER A 44 -17.18 -9.93 -3.94
C SER A 44 -16.05 -9.40 -3.04
N GLY A 45 -16.37 -8.56 -2.05
CA GLY A 45 -15.38 -7.87 -1.23
C GLY A 45 -14.94 -6.53 -1.83
N LEU A 46 -13.67 -6.15 -1.62
CA LEU A 46 -13.14 -4.86 -2.08
C LEU A 46 -12.62 -4.90 -3.54
N GLY A 47 -12.53 -6.06 -4.18
CA GLY A 47 -12.15 -6.16 -5.58
C GLY A 47 -10.64 -6.06 -5.86
N PHE A 48 -9.77 -6.42 -4.92
CA PHE A 48 -8.32 -6.55 -5.14
C PHE A 48 -7.73 -7.77 -4.41
N SER A 49 -6.52 -8.17 -4.81
CA SER A 49 -5.70 -9.22 -4.17
C SER A 49 -4.44 -8.61 -3.55
N ILE A 50 -3.96 -9.20 -2.45
CA ILE A 50 -2.75 -8.76 -1.74
C ILE A 50 -1.69 -9.85 -1.69
N ALA A 51 -0.43 -9.45 -1.53
CA ALA A 51 0.69 -10.30 -1.14
C ALA A 51 1.65 -9.51 -0.22
N GLY A 52 2.65 -10.18 0.35
CA GLY A 52 3.59 -9.58 1.30
C GLY A 52 3.20 -9.81 2.75
N GLY A 53 3.74 -8.97 3.64
CA GLY A 53 3.64 -9.14 5.09
C GLY A 53 4.92 -9.70 5.70
N ILE A 54 5.10 -9.47 7.01
CA ILE A 54 6.30 -9.87 7.78
C ILE A 54 6.63 -11.36 7.62
N ASP A 55 5.60 -12.23 7.62
CA ASP A 55 5.77 -13.68 7.55
C ASP A 55 6.06 -14.20 6.13
N ASN A 56 5.77 -13.40 5.09
CA ASN A 56 5.98 -13.74 3.69
C ASN A 56 6.27 -12.48 2.84
N PRO A 57 7.48 -11.90 2.96
CA PRO A 57 7.89 -10.73 2.17
C PRO A 57 7.72 -10.96 0.67
N HIS A 58 7.16 -9.97 -0.03
CA HIS A 58 6.94 -10.06 -1.49
C HIS A 58 8.07 -9.45 -2.31
N VAL A 59 8.78 -8.45 -1.75
CA VAL A 59 9.80 -7.66 -2.44
C VAL A 59 11.08 -7.66 -1.60
N GLY A 60 11.98 -8.61 -1.86
CA GLY A 60 13.18 -8.80 -1.03
C GLY A 60 12.80 -9.04 0.44
N ASP A 61 13.43 -8.31 1.36
CA ASP A 61 13.14 -8.36 2.79
C ASP A 61 12.10 -7.30 3.24
N ASP A 62 11.35 -6.67 2.32
CA ASP A 62 10.32 -5.68 2.65
C ASP A 62 9.06 -6.37 3.24
N PRO A 63 8.69 -6.11 4.51
CA PRO A 63 7.51 -6.68 5.17
C PRO A 63 6.18 -6.04 4.71
N GLY A 64 6.20 -5.11 3.74
CA GLY A 64 5.04 -4.42 3.23
C GLY A 64 3.95 -5.33 2.66
N ILE A 65 2.71 -4.83 2.67
CA ILE A 65 1.55 -5.45 2.01
C ILE A 65 1.33 -4.74 0.68
N PHE A 66 1.35 -5.49 -0.40
CA PHE A 66 1.26 -4.99 -1.78
C PHE A 66 -0.02 -5.49 -2.45
N ILE A 67 -0.68 -4.62 -3.21
CA ILE A 67 -1.76 -5.05 -4.10
C ILE A 67 -1.14 -5.70 -5.33
N THR A 68 -1.52 -6.94 -5.62
CA THR A 68 -0.98 -7.73 -6.74
C THR A 68 -1.93 -7.82 -7.93
N LYS A 69 -3.22 -7.53 -7.71
CA LYS A 69 -4.23 -7.59 -8.77
C LYS A 69 -5.47 -6.77 -8.40
N ILE A 70 -5.93 -5.95 -9.33
CA ILE A 70 -7.29 -5.38 -9.33
C ILE A 70 -8.24 -6.36 -10.05
N ILE A 71 -9.43 -6.58 -9.50
CA ILE A 71 -10.45 -7.49 -10.04
C ILE A 71 -11.41 -6.68 -10.91
N PRO A 72 -11.50 -6.93 -12.24
CA PRO A 72 -12.43 -6.22 -13.11
C PRO A 72 -13.89 -6.36 -12.63
N GLY A 73 -14.62 -5.23 -12.56
CA GLY A 73 -15.99 -5.20 -12.03
C GLY A 73 -16.10 -5.45 -10.51
N GLY A 74 -14.99 -5.34 -9.77
CA GLY A 74 -15.01 -5.23 -8.31
C GLY A 74 -14.88 -3.78 -7.85
N ALA A 75 -15.21 -3.49 -6.58
CA ALA A 75 -15.30 -2.12 -6.06
C ALA A 75 -14.04 -1.26 -6.31
N ALA A 76 -12.83 -1.82 -6.13
CA ALA A 76 -11.57 -1.13 -6.46
C ALA A 76 -11.41 -0.77 -7.95
N ALA A 77 -11.92 -1.59 -8.86
CA ALA A 77 -11.88 -1.31 -10.30
C ALA A 77 -12.93 -0.27 -10.72
N GLU A 78 -14.05 -0.21 -10.02
CA GLU A 78 -15.12 0.78 -10.24
C GLU A 78 -14.74 2.15 -9.65
N ASP A 79 -14.04 2.17 -8.51
CA ASP A 79 -13.44 3.38 -7.92
C ASP A 79 -12.25 3.91 -8.76
N GLY A 80 -11.41 3.01 -9.29
CA GLY A 80 -10.39 3.32 -10.29
C GLY A 80 -9.14 4.05 -9.77
N ARG A 81 -9.03 4.37 -8.48
CA ARG A 81 -7.84 5.03 -7.91
C ARG A 81 -6.68 4.05 -7.64
N LEU A 82 -7.00 2.80 -7.32
CA LEU A 82 -6.02 1.72 -7.13
C LEU A 82 -5.50 1.19 -8.47
N ARG A 83 -4.18 1.15 -8.61
CA ARG A 83 -3.45 0.89 -9.86
C ARG A 83 -2.06 0.32 -9.59
#